data_AF-A0A8D9M345-F1
#
_entry.id   AF-A0A8D9M345-F1
#
_cell.length_a   1.000
_cell.length_b   1.000
_cell.length_c   1.000
_cell.angle_alpha   90.00
_cell.angle_beta   90.00
_cell.angle_gamma   90.00
#
_symmetry.space_group_name_H-M   'P 1'
#
loop_
_entity.id
_entity.type
_entity.pdbx_description
1 polymer ?
#
loop_
_entity_poly.entity_id
_entity_poly.type
_entity_poly.pdbx_seq_one_letter_code
_entity_poly.pdbx_strand_id
1 'polypeptide(L)'
;MTEYESKPTTGVWWDINTCLVPGGYDPRRVRPSIEAALFKLMGPHPVVIYCVGNLEYISRTLLEEISSSGIRFKHTPFGGVEFIRLLRTWCQEPGHPSTVFLISGDESWYTHRLAWSGFSWLRAYPARS
;
A
#
# COMPACT_ATOMS: atom_id res chain seq x y z
N MET A 1 -7.23 -8.02 -27.32
CA MET A 1 -7.33 -7.86 -25.86
C MET A 1 -6.12 -8.54 -25.28
N THR A 2 -5.18 -7.78 -24.71
CA THR A 2 -3.92 -8.35 -24.21
C THR A 2 -4.16 -8.99 -22.85
N GLU A 3 -3.42 -10.04 -22.50
CA GLU A 3 -3.48 -10.70 -21.18
C GLU A 3 -3.21 -9.72 -20.00
N TYR A 4 -2.59 -8.58 -20.31
CA TYR A 4 -2.37 -7.43 -19.42
C TYR A 4 -3.66 -6.75 -18.95
N GLU A 5 -4.68 -6.64 -19.81
CA GLU A 5 -5.95 -5.98 -19.48
C GLU A 5 -6.90 -6.87 -18.67
N SER A 6 -6.64 -8.18 -18.62
CA SER A 6 -7.46 -9.12 -17.85
C SER A 6 -7.01 -9.32 -16.40
N LYS A 7 -5.80 -8.88 -16.03
CA LYS A 7 -5.30 -9.06 -14.66
C LYS A 7 -5.88 -8.00 -13.71
N PRO A 8 -6.36 -8.40 -12.52
CA PRO A 8 -6.89 -7.45 -11.57
C PRO A 8 -5.79 -6.47 -11.14
N THR A 9 -6.16 -5.20 -11.02
CA THR A 9 -5.29 -4.17 -10.43
C THR A 9 -4.87 -4.64 -9.04
N THR A 10 -3.68 -4.25 -8.57
CA THR A 10 -3.24 -4.45 -7.18
C THR A 10 -3.25 -3.13 -6.43
N GLY A 11 -3.89 -3.11 -5.26
CA GLY A 11 -3.82 -1.97 -4.34
C GLY A 11 -2.78 -2.20 -3.27
N VAL A 12 -1.73 -1.38 -3.27
CA VAL A 12 -0.70 -1.39 -2.23
C VAL A 12 -1.06 -0.35 -1.16
N TRP A 13 -1.06 -0.79 0.09
CA TRP A 13 -1.34 0.04 1.26
C TRP A 13 -0.12 0.03 2.16
N TRP A 14 0.62 1.11 2.12
CA TRP A 14 1.89 1.25 2.82
C TRP A 14 1.73 2.13 4.05
N ASP A 15 1.87 1.52 5.23
CA ASP A 15 1.89 2.17 6.52
C ASP A 15 3.23 2.86 6.77
N ILE A 16 3.26 4.17 6.57
CA ILE A 16 4.48 4.96 6.76
C ILE A 16 4.86 5.10 8.24
N ASN A 17 3.93 4.89 9.18
CA ASN A 17 4.24 5.03 10.60
C ASN A 17 5.08 3.86 11.13
N THR A 18 4.93 2.66 10.56
CA THR A 18 5.68 1.47 10.98
C THR A 18 6.71 1.00 9.95
N CYS A 19 6.58 1.40 8.68
CA CYS A 19 7.50 1.06 7.60
C CYS A 19 8.09 2.33 6.97
N LEU A 20 8.88 3.09 7.73
CA LEU A 20 9.50 4.31 7.24
C LEU A 20 10.47 4.06 6.06
N VAL A 21 10.70 5.11 5.25
CA VAL A 21 11.80 5.10 4.29
C VAL A 21 13.13 5.04 5.06
N PRO A 22 14.02 4.06 4.79
CA PRO A 22 15.30 3.98 5.49
C PRO A 22 16.18 5.22 5.27
N GLY A 23 16.98 5.57 6.26
CA GLY A 23 17.94 6.68 6.15
C GLY A 23 18.90 6.49 4.97
N GLY A 24 19.11 7.54 4.19
CA GLY A 24 19.95 7.51 2.98
C GLY A 24 19.29 6.89 1.74
N TYR A 25 18.05 6.42 1.85
CA TYR A 25 17.28 5.93 0.70
C TYR A 25 16.46 7.07 0.08
N ASP A 26 16.49 7.19 -1.25
CA ASP A 26 15.69 8.19 -1.97
C ASP A 26 14.19 7.83 -1.91
N PRO A 27 13.32 8.64 -1.28
CA PRO A 27 11.90 8.35 -1.16
C PRO A 27 11.18 8.20 -2.51
N ARG A 28 11.71 8.83 -3.57
CA ARG A 28 11.16 8.71 -4.93
C ARG A 28 11.28 7.30 -5.49
N ARG A 29 12.17 6.47 -4.91
CA ARG A 29 12.39 5.08 -5.32
C ARG A 29 11.45 4.07 -4.66
N VAL A 30 10.60 4.50 -3.73
CA VAL A 30 9.62 3.60 -3.08
C VAL A 30 8.67 2.98 -4.11
N ARG A 31 8.00 3.79 -4.94
CA ARG A 31 7.10 3.29 -6.00
C ARG A 31 7.80 2.30 -6.95
N PRO A 32 8.89 2.66 -7.65
CA PRO A 32 9.48 1.76 -8.62
C PRO A 32 10.01 0.46 -7.98
N SER A 33 10.41 0.50 -6.71
CA SER A 33 10.81 -0.71 -5.98
C SER A 33 9.63 -1.64 -5.69
N ILE A 34 8.50 -1.09 -5.26
CA ILE A 34 7.26 -1.85 -5.04
C ILE A 34 6.75 -2.43 -6.37
N GLU A 35 6.70 -1.63 -7.43
CA GLU A 35 6.27 -2.06 -8.76
C GLU A 35 7.18 -3.16 -9.33
N ALA A 36 8.50 -3.03 -9.18
CA ALA A 36 9.45 -4.05 -9.62
C ALA A 36 9.30 -5.36 -8.83
N ALA A 37 9.00 -5.28 -7.53
CA ALA A 37 8.74 -6.47 -6.71
C ALA A 37 7.44 -7.18 -7.12
N LEU A 38 6.35 -6.42 -7.33
CA LEU A 38 5.08 -6.96 -7.78
C LEU A 38 5.18 -7.54 -9.20
N PHE A 39 5.90 -6.87 -10.11
CA PHE A 39 6.17 -7.38 -11.45
C PHE A 39 6.85 -8.75 -11.41
N LYS A 40 7.85 -8.94 -10.54
CA LYS A 40 8.53 -10.23 -10.39
C LYS A 40 7.61 -11.31 -9.80
N LEU A 41 6.70 -10.94 -8.90
CA LEU A 41 5.84 -11.88 -8.18
C LEU A 41 4.61 -12.30 -9.01
N MET A 42 3.99 -11.36 -9.72
CA MET A 42 2.67 -11.52 -10.34
C MET A 42 2.70 -11.31 -11.86
N GLY A 43 3.87 -11.03 -12.41
CA GLY A 43 4.03 -10.53 -13.77
C GLY A 43 3.50 -9.09 -13.87
N PRO A 44 3.38 -8.57 -15.09
CA PRO A 44 2.86 -7.23 -15.29
C PRO A 44 1.35 -7.14 -15.07
N HIS A 45 0.92 -6.09 -14.37
CA HIS A 45 -0.47 -5.73 -14.14
C HIS A 45 -0.57 -4.28 -13.62
N PRO A 46 -1.76 -3.66 -13.59
CA PRO A 46 -1.92 -2.34 -13.00
C PRO A 46 -1.66 -2.32 -11.48
N VAL A 47 -1.02 -1.26 -10.98
CA VAL A 47 -0.71 -1.06 -9.54
C VAL A 47 -1.10 0.34 -9.10
N VAL A 48 -1.84 0.44 -7.99
CA VAL A 48 -2.13 1.70 -7.31
C VAL A 48 -1.52 1.63 -5.91
N ILE A 49 -0.77 2.67 -5.52
CA ILE A 49 -0.04 2.70 -4.25
C ILE A 49 -0.58 3.84 -3.39
N TYR A 50 -0.96 3.51 -2.17
CA TYR A 50 -1.39 4.42 -1.13
C TYR A 50 -0.37 4.43 0.01
N CYS A 51 0.14 5.61 0.34
CA CYS A 51 0.83 5.88 1.59
C CYS A 51 -0.21 6.27 2.64
N VAL A 52 -0.27 5.53 3.73
CA VAL A 52 -1.25 5.67 4.79
C VAL A 52 -0.57 5.84 6.14
N GLY A 53 -1.13 6.70 6.97
CA GLY A 53 -0.70 6.90 8.35
C GLY A 53 -1.11 8.25 8.92
N ASN A 54 -0.64 8.54 10.13
CA ASN A 54 -0.64 9.89 10.65
C ASN A 54 0.44 10.71 9.93
N LEU A 55 0.01 11.54 8.98
CA LEU A 55 0.88 12.34 8.11
C LEU A 55 1.34 13.63 8.80
N GLU A 56 0.74 14.01 9.93
CA GLU A 56 1.17 15.18 10.72
C GLU A 56 2.56 14.96 11.35
N TYR A 57 2.93 13.69 11.57
CA TYR A 57 4.25 13.30 12.07
C TYR A 57 5.29 13.04 10.96
N ILE A 58 4.95 13.29 9.69
CA ILE A 58 5.85 13.09 8.56
C ILE A 58 6.25 14.46 8.00
N SER A 59 7.55 14.65 7.73
CA SER A 59 8.03 15.93 7.21
C SER A 59 7.41 16.24 5.84
N ARG A 60 7.07 17.51 5.61
CA ARG A 60 6.52 17.97 4.32
C ARG A 60 7.42 17.60 3.15
N THR A 61 8.73 17.78 3.29
CA THR A 61 9.70 17.42 2.26
C THR A 61 9.58 15.95 1.89
N LEU A 62 9.55 15.04 2.87
CA LEU A 62 9.38 13.61 2.60
C LEU A 62 8.06 13.30 1.89
N LEU A 63 6.97 13.95 2.30
CA LEU A 63 5.66 13.79 1.63
C LEU A 63 5.71 14.28 0.17
N GLU A 64 6.37 15.40 -0.11
CA GLU A 64 6.54 15.93 -1.47
C GLU A 64 7.37 14.98 -2.34
N GLU A 65 8.45 14.42 -1.81
CA GLU A 65 9.30 13.45 -2.51
C GLU A 65 8.52 12.17 -2.83
N ILE A 66 7.77 11.64 -1.88
CA ILE A 66 6.89 10.48 -2.09
C ILE A 66 5.80 10.82 -3.13
N SER A 67 5.15 11.99 -3.01
CA SER A 67 4.11 12.45 -3.93
C SER A 67 4.59 12.55 -5.37
N SER A 68 5.84 13.01 -5.58
CA SER A 68 6.43 13.18 -6.90
C SER A 68 6.55 11.87 -7.69
N SER A 69 6.55 10.73 -7.01
CA SER A 69 6.49 9.41 -7.63
C SER A 69 5.05 8.98 -7.98
N GLY A 70 4.03 9.78 -7.66
CA GLY A 70 2.61 9.46 -7.90
C GLY A 70 1.98 8.55 -6.83
N ILE A 71 2.65 8.32 -5.69
CA ILE A 71 2.04 7.64 -4.53
C ILE A 71 0.96 8.55 -3.94
N ARG A 72 -0.22 7.98 -3.64
CA ARG A 72 -1.38 8.71 -3.13
C ARG A 72 -1.40 8.68 -1.61
N PHE A 73 -1.77 9.78 -0.96
CA PHE A 73 -1.86 9.82 0.50
C PHE A 73 -3.28 9.54 1.00
N LYS A 74 -3.38 8.83 2.12
CA LYS A 74 -4.58 8.79 2.96
C LYS A 74 -4.19 9.03 4.42
N HIS A 75 -4.64 10.15 4.96
CA HIS A 75 -4.43 10.45 6.37
C HIS A 75 -5.30 9.53 7.23
N THR A 76 -4.65 8.75 8.10
CA THR A 76 -5.26 7.80 9.03
C THR A 76 -4.64 7.95 10.42
N PRO A 77 -4.91 9.07 11.13
CA PRO A 77 -4.32 9.35 12.43
C PRO A 77 -4.63 8.28 13.49
N PHE A 78 -5.70 7.50 13.30
CA PHE A 78 -6.13 6.43 14.22
C PHE A 78 -5.83 5.01 13.70
N GLY A 79 -4.89 4.88 12.76
CA GLY A 79 -4.29 3.61 12.34
C GLY A 79 -5.30 2.58 11.78
N GLY A 80 -5.21 1.34 12.26
CA GLY A 80 -5.89 0.18 11.67
C GLY A 80 -7.41 0.30 11.50
N VAL A 81 -8.11 0.99 12.41
CA VAL A 81 -9.57 1.18 12.32
C VAL A 81 -9.96 2.02 11.11
N GLU A 82 -9.25 3.12 10.88
CA GLU A 82 -9.49 3.98 9.72
C GLU A 82 -9.04 3.32 8.43
N PHE A 83 -7.93 2.57 8.47
CA PHE A 83 -7.48 1.75 7.36
C PHE A 83 -8.55 0.74 6.92
N ILE A 84 -9.17 0.00 7.85
CA ILE A 84 -10.26 -0.93 7.53
C ILE A 84 -11.42 -0.21 6.85
N ARG A 85 -11.74 1.01 7.29
CA ARG A 85 -12.82 1.82 6.71
C ARG A 85 -12.48 2.26 5.29
N LEU A 86 -11.25 2.72 5.06
CA LEU A 86 -10.74 3.08 3.73
C LEU A 86 -10.77 1.88 2.78
N LEU A 87 -10.30 0.73 3.26
CA LEU A 87 -10.29 -0.47 2.45
C LEU A 87 -11.71 -0.88 2.08
N ARG A 88 -12.66 -0.89 3.03
CA ARG A 88 -14.06 -1.22 2.75
C ARG A 88 -14.68 -0.31 1.68
N THR A 89 -14.44 1.00 1.75
CA THR A 89 -14.90 1.93 0.71
C THR A 89 -14.28 1.58 -0.64
N TRP A 90 -12.98 1.31 -0.66
CA TRP A 90 -12.26 0.95 -1.87
C TRP A 90 -12.74 -0.38 -2.49
N CYS A 91 -13.17 -1.34 -1.68
CA CYS A 91 -13.80 -2.60 -2.15
C CYS A 91 -15.12 -2.35 -2.90
N GLN A 92 -15.79 -1.24 -2.65
CA GLN A 92 -17.07 -0.91 -3.27
C GLN A 92 -16.89 -0.11 -4.57
N GLU A 93 -15.65 0.29 -4.91
CA GLU A 93 -15.37 1.01 -6.14
C GLU A 93 -15.53 0.06 -7.36
N PRO A 94 -16.18 0.50 -8.45
CA PRO A 94 -16.29 -0.30 -9.68
C PRO A 94 -14.90 -0.63 -10.24
N GLY A 95 -14.63 -1.90 -10.56
CA GLY A 95 -13.33 -2.34 -11.07
C GLY A 95 -12.22 -2.41 -10.01
N HIS A 96 -12.58 -2.48 -8.73
CA HIS A 96 -11.61 -2.58 -7.64
C HIS A 96 -10.69 -3.81 -7.79
N PRO A 97 -9.42 -3.68 -7.39
CA PRO A 97 -8.47 -4.77 -7.29
C PRO A 97 -8.99 -6.01 -6.57
N SER A 98 -8.70 -7.18 -7.13
CA SER A 98 -8.88 -8.45 -6.40
C SER A 98 -7.70 -8.76 -5.46
N THR A 99 -6.63 -7.95 -5.48
CA THR A 99 -5.42 -8.17 -4.67
C THR A 99 -5.06 -6.92 -3.85
N VAL A 100 -4.86 -7.14 -2.56
CA VAL A 100 -4.42 -6.14 -1.58
C VAL A 100 -3.00 -6.50 -1.12
N PHE A 101 -2.07 -5.58 -1.29
CA PHE A 101 -0.71 -5.72 -0.76
C PHE A 101 -0.52 -4.76 0.42
N LEU A 102 -0.40 -5.32 1.63
CA LEU A 102 -0.24 -4.55 2.85
C LEU A 102 1.24 -4.52 3.27
N ILE A 103 1.77 -3.31 3.47
CA ILE A 103 3.13 -3.08 3.98
C ILE A 103 2.98 -2.37 5.33
N SER A 104 2.99 -3.13 6.42
CA SER A 104 2.85 -2.59 7.78
C SER A 104 3.51 -3.51 8.81
N GLY A 105 4.20 -2.89 9.77
CA GLY A 105 4.70 -3.52 10.98
C GLY A 105 3.64 -3.65 12.09
N ASP A 106 2.49 -2.99 11.97
CA ASP A 106 1.38 -3.06 12.91
C ASP A 106 0.51 -4.28 12.63
N GLU A 107 0.58 -5.29 13.50
CA GLU A 107 -0.22 -6.52 13.38
C GLU A 107 -1.73 -6.25 13.50
N SER A 108 -2.16 -5.14 14.12
CA SER A 108 -3.58 -4.80 14.25
C SER A 108 -4.24 -4.47 12.91
N TRP A 109 -3.46 -4.15 11.88
CA TRP A 109 -3.96 -3.94 10.52
C TRP A 109 -4.31 -5.25 9.84
N TYR A 110 -3.82 -6.38 10.37
CA TYR A 110 -4.19 -7.70 9.94
C TYR A 110 -5.28 -8.25 10.86
N THR A 111 -6.54 -7.87 10.59
CA THR A 111 -7.67 -8.41 11.36
C THR A 111 -8.29 -9.61 10.64
N HIS A 112 -8.79 -10.58 11.39
CA HIS A 112 -9.60 -11.69 10.85
C HIS A 112 -10.78 -11.18 10.00
N ARG A 113 -11.28 -9.96 10.26
CA ARG A 113 -12.35 -9.32 9.47
C ARG A 113 -11.94 -9.05 8.03
N LEU A 114 -10.65 -8.88 7.77
CA LEU A 114 -10.10 -8.66 6.43
C LEU A 114 -9.94 -9.96 5.64
N ALA A 115 -9.72 -11.09 6.31
CA ALA A 115 -9.60 -12.40 5.64
C ALA A 115 -10.92 -12.86 4.95
N TRP A 116 -12.05 -12.24 5.30
CA TRP A 116 -13.38 -12.58 4.76
C TRP A 116 -13.76 -11.78 3.51
N SER A 117 -12.88 -10.88 3.05
CA SER A 117 -13.16 -9.92 1.99
C SER A 117 -12.97 -10.46 0.55
N GLY A 118 -12.53 -11.72 0.40
CA GLY A 118 -12.27 -12.32 -0.91
C GLY A 118 -10.99 -11.84 -1.59
N PHE A 119 -10.17 -11.00 -0.94
CA PHE A 119 -8.88 -10.57 -1.47
C PHE A 119 -7.79 -11.62 -1.33
N SER A 120 -6.88 -11.61 -2.31
CA SER A 120 -5.53 -12.15 -2.10
C SER A 120 -4.71 -11.13 -1.30
N TRP A 121 -4.14 -11.57 -0.18
CA TRP A 121 -3.34 -10.74 0.72
C TRP A 121 -1.86 -11.08 0.58
N LEU A 122 -1.06 -10.05 0.34
CA LEU A 122 0.39 -10.11 0.46
C LEU A 122 0.82 -9.22 1.63
N ARG A 123 1.84 -9.63 2.40
CA ARG A 123 2.35 -8.85 3.53
C ARG A 123 3.85 -8.68 3.43
N ALA A 124 4.32 -7.45 3.66
CA ALA A 124 5.73 -7.15 3.92
C ALA A 124 5.85 -6.37 5.23
N TYR A 125 6.86 -6.68 6.04
CA TYR A 125 7.17 -5.95 7.27
C TYR A 125 8.69 -6.02 7.54
N PRO A 126 9.26 -5.06 8.30
CA PRO A 126 10.68 -5.06 8.63
C PRO A 126 11.07 -6.32 9.43
N ALA A 127 12.24 -6.90 9.15
CA ALA A 127 12.76 -8.00 9.96
C ALA A 127 13.01 -7.52 11.40
N ARG A 128 12.65 -8.35 12.40
CA ARG A 128 12.97 -8.05 13.81
C ARG A 128 14.50 -8.08 13.97
N SER A 129 15.08 -6.96 14.41
CA SER A 129 16.49 -6.85 14.82
C SER A 129 16.72 -7.50 16.17
#